data_AF-A0A915MP81-F1
#
_entry.id   AF-A0A915MP81-F1
#
_cell.length_a   1.000
_cell.length_b   1.000
_cell.length_c   1.000
_cell.angle_alpha   90.00
_cell.angle_beta   90.00
_cell.angle_gamma   90.00
#
_symmetry.space_group_name_H-M   'P 1'
#
loop_
_entity.id
_entity.type
_entity.pdbx_description
1 polymer ?
#
loop_
_entity_poly.entity_id
_entity_poly.type
_entity_poly.pdbx_seq_one_letter_code
_entity_poly.pdbx_strand_id
1 'polypeptide(L)'
;MNLLKCELKAFRASPVEAILLAVPTTSIESIAVALAFADYAKDQLYWSRDLVFLFVDGGTTQSADIWLSSYHGQRQKEGIELIDDELEAHGGTFIGAFGLDINGNIFGDVEVLHGMINGKLPNMDLFDLAVLLTEKAGAIPTSFNELEPFTAIYGRYGINAVTLRANKKLSGPISIDLSDIVKIIEGGMRSLNNLLEKFHHSYLLYLIIHPHRFVPAALYMPLFGLIVAPMFLPSCIIKLK
;
A
#
# COMPACT_ATOMS: atom_id res chain seq x y z
N MET A 1 5.62 8.82 24.48
CA MET A 1 5.69 8.65 23.02
C MET A 1 4.25 8.63 22.55
N ASN A 2 3.81 9.67 21.84
CA ASN A 2 2.39 9.89 21.57
C ASN A 2 2.07 9.30 20.19
N LEU A 3 1.66 8.04 20.19
CA LEU A 3 1.17 7.39 18.99
C LEU A 3 -0.34 7.61 18.93
N LEU A 4 -0.79 8.38 17.94
CA LEU A 4 -2.20 8.65 17.71
C LEU A 4 -2.73 7.68 16.66
N LYS A 5 -3.84 7.03 16.97
CA LYS A 5 -4.56 6.13 16.07
C LYS A 5 -5.98 6.64 15.90
N CYS A 6 -6.49 6.55 14.67
CA CYS A 6 -7.92 6.66 14.39
C CYS A 6 -8.37 5.40 13.63
N GLU A 7 -9.51 4.82 14.00
CA GLU A 7 -10.05 3.62 13.36
C GLU A 7 -11.51 3.84 12.98
N LEU A 8 -11.81 3.64 11.70
CA LEU A 8 -13.16 3.65 11.17
C LEU A 8 -13.57 2.20 10.92
N LYS A 9 -14.51 1.71 11.72
CA LYS A 9 -15.04 0.34 11.58
C LYS A 9 -15.96 0.25 10.36
N ALA A 10 -15.82 -0.84 9.59
CA ALA A 10 -16.67 -1.11 8.44
C ALA A 10 -18.12 -1.33 8.87
N PHE A 11 -19.06 -0.77 8.11
CA PHE A 11 -20.49 -0.94 8.38
C PHE A 11 -21.01 -2.34 7.97
N ARG A 12 -20.39 -2.98 6.95
CA ARG A 12 -20.96 -4.15 6.26
C ARG A 12 -20.30 -5.50 6.58
N ALA A 13 -19.20 -5.53 7.34
CA ALA A 13 -18.43 -6.75 7.54
C ALA A 13 -18.01 -6.93 9.00
N SER A 14 -17.82 -8.19 9.41
CA SER A 14 -17.11 -8.49 10.64
C SER A 14 -15.69 -7.92 10.56
N PRO A 15 -15.12 -7.38 11.65
CA PRO A 15 -13.81 -6.70 11.68
C PRO A 15 -12.64 -7.68 11.54
N VAL A 16 -12.66 -8.51 10.50
CA VAL A 16 -11.71 -9.60 10.23
C VAL A 16 -10.58 -9.12 9.32
N GLU A 17 -10.82 -8.06 8.55
CA GLU A 17 -9.82 -7.46 7.66
C GLU A 17 -9.78 -5.93 7.77
N ALA A 18 -8.59 -5.37 7.66
CA ALA A 18 -8.34 -3.94 7.77
C ALA A 18 -7.42 -3.43 6.65
N ILE A 19 -7.49 -2.14 6.37
CA ILE A 19 -6.63 -1.40 5.45
C ILE A 19 -5.95 -0.29 6.24
N LEU A 20 -4.63 -0.13 6.08
CA LEU A 20 -3.84 0.82 6.85
C LEU A 20 -3.45 2.04 5.98
N LEU A 21 -3.67 3.25 6.50
CA LEU A 21 -3.08 4.49 6.00
C LEU A 21 -2.12 5.04 7.07
N ALA A 22 -0.84 5.11 6.74
CA ALA A 22 0.21 5.56 7.62
C ALA A 22 0.72 6.95 7.24
N VAL A 23 0.86 7.81 8.23
CA VAL A 23 1.25 9.22 8.06
C VAL A 23 2.29 9.60 9.11
N PRO A 24 3.39 10.29 8.72
CA PRO A 24 4.31 10.85 9.70
C PRO A 24 3.67 12.07 10.37
N THR A 25 3.85 12.21 11.70
CA THR A 25 3.35 13.38 12.45
C THR A 25 4.12 14.67 12.14
N THR A 26 5.24 14.56 11.41
CA THR A 26 6.10 15.68 11.02
C THR A 26 5.51 16.52 9.89
N SER A 27 4.62 15.94 9.08
CA SER A 27 3.96 16.63 7.97
C SER A 27 2.52 16.97 8.32
N ILE A 28 2.22 18.28 8.40
CA ILE A 28 0.85 18.77 8.68
C ILE A 28 -0.05 18.47 7.48
N GLU A 29 0.49 18.55 6.26
CA GLU A 29 -0.24 18.30 5.02
C GLU A 29 -0.67 16.84 4.89
N SER A 30 0.20 15.88 5.22
CA SER A 30 -0.18 14.47 5.29
C SER A 30 -1.26 14.22 6.34
N ILE A 31 -1.13 14.82 7.52
CA ILE A 31 -2.14 14.70 8.58
C ILE A 31 -3.48 15.27 8.11
N ALA A 32 -3.46 16.45 7.48
CA ALA A 32 -4.65 17.10 6.97
C ALA A 32 -5.34 16.24 5.89
N VAL A 33 -4.58 15.66 4.95
CA VAL A 33 -5.13 14.76 3.93
C VAL A 33 -5.71 13.49 4.55
N ALA A 34 -5.03 12.88 5.52
CA ALA A 34 -5.54 11.70 6.21
C ALA A 34 -6.82 11.99 7.00
N LEU A 35 -6.88 13.12 7.72
CA LEU A 35 -8.07 13.53 8.45
C LEU A 35 -9.23 13.90 7.52
N ALA A 36 -8.96 14.62 6.43
CA ALA A 36 -9.96 14.95 5.42
C ALA A 36 -10.51 13.67 4.75
N PHE A 37 -9.65 12.70 4.45
CA PHE A 37 -10.07 11.42 3.93
C PHE A 37 -10.86 10.60 4.96
N ALA A 38 -10.46 10.60 6.23
CA ALA A 38 -11.22 9.95 7.30
C ALA A 38 -12.62 10.56 7.46
N ASP A 39 -12.71 11.89 7.43
CA ASP A 39 -13.99 12.61 7.50
C ASP A 39 -14.89 12.28 6.30
N TYR A 40 -14.33 12.20 5.09
CA TYR A 40 -15.05 11.76 3.90
C TYR A 40 -15.48 10.28 4.00
N ALA A 41 -14.58 9.40 4.44
CA ALA A 41 -14.77 7.95 4.43
C ALA A 41 -15.84 7.51 5.44
N LYS A 42 -16.01 8.23 6.56
CA LYS A 42 -17.01 7.91 7.58
C LYS A 42 -18.45 7.93 7.04
N ASP A 43 -18.70 8.76 6.03
CA ASP A 43 -20.04 8.96 5.44
C ASP A 43 -20.31 7.97 4.29
N GLN A 44 -19.32 7.15 3.91
CA GLN A 44 -19.45 6.20 2.81
C GLN A 44 -19.86 4.80 3.29
N LEU A 45 -20.95 4.28 2.71
CA LEU A 45 -21.52 2.97 3.07
C LEU A 45 -20.88 1.75 2.37
N TYR A 46 -19.89 1.96 1.51
CA TYR A 46 -19.32 0.89 0.67
C TYR A 46 -18.08 0.20 1.27
N TRP A 47 -17.59 0.65 2.43
CA TRP A 47 -16.46 0.02 3.09
C TRP A 47 -16.85 -1.36 3.65
N SER A 48 -16.12 -2.38 3.23
CA SER A 48 -16.23 -3.76 3.70
C SER A 48 -15.07 -4.17 4.59
N ARG A 49 -14.12 -3.27 4.85
CA ARG A 49 -12.93 -3.47 5.69
C ARG A 49 -12.71 -2.27 6.59
N ASP A 50 -12.17 -2.51 7.77
CA ASP A 50 -11.85 -1.44 8.70
C ASP A 50 -10.76 -0.56 8.11
N LEU A 51 -10.89 0.76 8.25
CA LEU A 51 -9.85 1.70 7.84
C LEU A 51 -9.10 2.16 9.08
N VAL A 52 -7.81 1.85 9.13
CA VAL A 52 -6.94 2.24 10.23
C VAL A 52 -6.03 3.37 9.76
N PHE A 53 -6.07 4.48 10.48
CA PHE A 53 -5.21 5.64 10.27
C PHE A 53 -4.18 5.68 11.40
N LEU A 54 -2.90 5.56 11.01
CA LEU A 54 -1.78 5.49 11.94
C LEU A 54 -0.91 6.73 11.78
N PHE A 55 -0.82 7.54 12.85
CA PHE A 55 0.03 8.71 12.89
C PHE A 55 1.33 8.36 13.64
N VAL A 56 2.43 8.28 12.89
CA VAL A 56 3.72 7.78 13.39
C VAL A 56 4.61 8.94 13.79
N ASP A 57 5.01 8.96 15.06
CA ASP A 57 5.86 10.01 15.62
C ASP A 57 7.33 9.88 15.18
N GLY A 58 7.92 11.01 14.77
CA GLY A 58 9.36 11.16 14.56
C GLY A 58 9.97 10.43 13.36
N GLY A 59 9.18 9.92 12.41
CA GLY A 59 9.69 9.22 11.23
C GLY A 59 10.59 8.03 11.59
N THR A 60 10.45 7.46 12.79
CA THR A 60 11.24 6.31 13.23
C THR A 60 10.44 5.02 13.06
N THR A 61 11.14 3.93 12.75
CA THR A 61 10.55 2.59 12.67
C THR A 61 10.02 2.11 14.03
N GLN A 62 10.56 2.63 15.14
CA GLN A 62 10.30 2.14 16.50
C GLN A 62 8.85 2.34 16.94
N SER A 63 8.29 3.53 16.71
CA SER A 63 6.90 3.85 17.03
C SER A 63 5.93 2.91 16.32
N ALA A 64 6.14 2.71 15.01
CA ALA A 64 5.34 1.81 14.20
C ALA A 64 5.52 0.32 14.61
N ASP A 65 6.74 -0.09 14.97
CA ASP A 65 7.04 -1.47 15.40
C ASP A 65 6.33 -1.81 16.73
N ILE A 66 6.35 -0.90 17.70
CA ILE A 66 5.66 -1.09 19.00
C ILE A 66 4.16 -1.22 18.81
N TRP A 67 3.58 -0.37 17.96
CA TRP A 67 2.15 -0.44 17.70
C TRP A 67 1.76 -1.72 16.92
N LEU A 68 2.53 -2.10 15.90
CA LEU A 68 2.26 -3.32 15.12
C LEU A 68 2.45 -4.59 15.96
N SER A 69 3.51 -4.67 16.75
CA SER A 69 3.72 -5.82 17.65
C SER A 69 2.55 -5.97 18.63
N SER A 70 2.09 -4.85 19.19
CA SER A 70 0.88 -4.81 20.02
C SER A 70 -0.35 -5.25 19.22
N TYR A 71 -0.54 -4.77 17.98
CA TYR A 71 -1.65 -5.14 17.09
C TYR A 71 -1.64 -6.61 16.64
N HIS A 72 -0.49 -7.25 16.58
CA HIS A 72 -0.38 -8.67 16.21
C HIS A 72 -0.37 -9.60 17.43
N GLY A 73 -0.61 -9.08 18.64
CA GLY A 73 -0.57 -9.85 19.88
C GLY A 73 0.83 -10.38 20.23
N GLN A 74 1.87 -9.87 19.55
CA GLN A 74 3.27 -10.24 19.75
C GLN A 74 3.79 -9.42 20.95
N ARG A 75 3.52 -9.88 22.17
CA ARG A 75 4.10 -9.30 23.40
C ARG A 75 5.62 -9.41 23.35
N GLN A 76 6.31 -8.29 23.14
CA GLN A 76 7.74 -8.21 23.44
C GLN A 76 7.89 -8.14 24.97
N LYS A 77 8.18 -9.29 25.60
CA LYS A 77 8.49 -9.38 27.04
C LYS A 77 9.88 -8.80 27.35
N GLU A 78 10.14 -7.53 27.06
CA GLU A 78 11.32 -6.84 27.58
C GLU A 78 11.00 -5.38 27.95
N GLY A 79 10.71 -5.18 29.25
CA GLY A 79 11.21 -4.00 29.97
C GLY A 79 10.49 -2.66 29.87
N ILE A 80 9.31 -2.54 29.25
CA ILE A 80 8.53 -1.30 29.27
C ILE A 80 7.10 -1.61 29.70
N GLU A 81 6.75 -1.27 30.95
CA GLU A 81 5.36 -1.19 31.42
C GLU A 81 4.66 -0.06 30.64
N LEU A 82 4.07 -0.41 29.49
CA LEU A 82 3.10 0.45 28.83
C LEU A 82 1.78 0.32 29.57
N ILE A 83 1.21 1.47 29.90
CA ILE A 83 -0.02 1.67 30.67
C ILE A 83 -1.13 0.76 30.14
N ASP A 84 -1.76 0.08 31.11
CA ASP A 84 -2.78 -0.95 31.01
C ASP A 84 -4.13 -0.41 30.52
N ASP A 85 -4.15 0.21 29.34
CA ASP A 85 -5.39 0.30 28.57
C ASP A 85 -5.48 -1.02 27.79
N GLU A 86 -6.33 -1.89 28.28
CA GLU A 86 -6.77 -3.15 27.68
C GLU A 86 -7.22 -2.88 26.23
N LEU A 87 -6.25 -2.82 25.31
CA LEU A 87 -6.50 -2.55 23.90
C LEU A 87 -7.15 -3.82 23.35
N GLU A 88 -8.49 -3.83 23.37
CA GLU A 88 -9.33 -4.94 22.92
C GLU A 88 -8.71 -5.60 21.67
N ALA A 89 -8.55 -6.92 21.74
CA ALA A 89 -7.89 -7.72 20.74
C ALA A 89 -8.51 -7.53 19.34
N HIS A 90 -7.83 -6.68 18.58
CA HIS A 90 -7.56 -6.66 17.15
C HIS A 90 -8.73 -6.44 16.18
N GLY A 91 -8.68 -5.28 15.51
CA GLY A 91 -9.17 -5.13 14.15
C GLY A 91 -8.51 -6.17 13.24
N GLY A 92 -9.11 -6.37 12.08
CA GLY A 92 -8.77 -7.46 11.18
C GLY A 92 -7.32 -7.60 10.73
N THR A 93 -6.98 -8.70 10.06
CA THR A 93 -5.69 -8.81 9.35
C THR A 93 -5.57 -7.70 8.31
N PHE A 94 -4.42 -7.03 8.27
CA PHE A 94 -4.16 -6.05 7.22
C PHE A 94 -4.03 -6.70 5.85
N ILE A 95 -4.78 -6.18 4.89
CA ILE A 95 -4.72 -6.59 3.49
C ILE A 95 -3.59 -5.86 2.76
N GLY A 96 -3.39 -4.60 3.11
CA GLY A 96 -2.33 -3.76 2.59
C GLY A 96 -2.29 -2.43 3.33
N ALA A 97 -1.25 -1.66 3.04
CA ALA A 97 -1.03 -0.36 3.62
C ALA A 97 -0.60 0.66 2.56
N PHE A 98 -1.02 1.90 2.75
CA PHE A 98 -0.47 3.06 2.04
C PHE A 98 0.26 3.95 3.04
N GLY A 99 1.46 4.40 2.69
CA GLY A 99 2.14 5.50 3.35
C GLY A 99 1.85 6.81 2.63
N LEU A 100 1.79 7.91 3.36
CA LEU A 100 1.58 9.23 2.77
C LEU A 100 2.52 10.27 3.39
N ASP A 101 3.43 10.80 2.58
CA ASP A 101 4.42 11.82 2.96
C ASP A 101 4.33 13.02 2.00
N ILE A 102 3.55 14.03 2.39
CA ILE A 102 3.26 15.21 1.58
C ILE A 102 4.00 16.39 2.20
N ASN A 103 4.74 17.13 1.40
CA ASN A 103 5.37 18.37 1.82
C ASN A 103 4.98 19.47 0.84
N GLY A 104 4.06 20.36 1.24
CA GLY A 104 3.52 21.44 0.41
C GLY A 104 2.10 21.20 -0.11
N ASN A 105 1.70 22.01 -1.09
CA ASN A 105 0.31 22.11 -1.55
C ASN A 105 0.12 21.96 -3.06
N ILE A 106 1.19 22.15 -3.83
CA ILE A 106 1.21 22.04 -5.29
C ILE A 106 2.42 21.18 -5.66
N PHE A 107 2.17 20.14 -6.46
CA PHE A 107 3.16 19.14 -6.82
C PHE A 107 3.22 18.96 -8.34
N GLY A 108 4.39 18.64 -8.89
CA GLY A 108 4.52 18.30 -10.32
C GLY A 108 4.75 16.83 -10.56
N ASP A 109 5.16 16.11 -9.53
CA ASP A 109 5.49 14.69 -9.53
C ASP A 109 5.13 14.09 -8.17
N VAL A 110 4.82 12.79 -8.18
CA VAL A 110 4.57 12.00 -6.97
C VAL A 110 5.49 10.80 -7.01
N GLU A 111 6.28 10.68 -5.96
CA GLU A 111 7.22 9.60 -5.76
C GLU A 111 6.50 8.39 -5.16
N VAL A 112 6.57 7.25 -5.82
CA VAL A 112 6.05 5.96 -5.37
C VAL A 112 7.21 5.16 -4.79
N LEU A 113 7.29 5.12 -3.46
CA LEU A 113 8.35 4.48 -2.70
C LEU A 113 7.91 3.06 -2.30
N HIS A 114 8.75 2.09 -2.58
CA HIS A 114 8.41 0.67 -2.43
C HIS A 114 9.51 -0.17 -1.77
N GLY A 115 10.47 0.45 -1.08
CA GLY A 115 11.48 -0.27 -0.33
C GLY A 115 10.94 -0.84 0.98
N MET A 116 11.25 -2.11 1.28
CA MET A 116 11.02 -2.71 2.60
C MET A 116 12.32 -3.20 3.23
N ILE A 117 12.25 -3.48 4.54
CA ILE A 117 13.40 -3.98 5.31
C ILE A 117 13.91 -5.30 4.68
N ASN A 118 15.23 -5.48 4.69
CA ASN A 118 15.95 -6.64 4.15
C ASN A 118 15.84 -6.83 2.62
N GLY A 119 15.59 -5.75 1.87
CA GLY A 119 15.50 -5.82 0.39
C GLY A 119 14.29 -6.58 -0.12
N LYS A 120 13.29 -6.82 0.75
CA LYS A 120 11.99 -7.31 0.36
C LYS A 120 11.26 -6.23 -0.44
N LEU A 121 10.47 -6.65 -1.42
CA LEU A 121 9.60 -5.77 -2.18
C LEU A 121 8.14 -5.99 -1.75
N PRO A 122 7.30 -4.95 -1.77
CA PRO A 122 5.85 -5.12 -1.65
C PRO A 122 5.32 -5.94 -2.82
N ASN A 123 4.06 -6.35 -2.72
CA ASN A 123 3.34 -6.83 -3.88
C ASN A 123 3.41 -5.79 -5.01
N MET A 124 3.86 -6.24 -6.18
CA MET A 124 4.01 -5.40 -7.36
C MET A 124 2.67 -4.87 -7.86
N ASP A 125 1.57 -5.59 -7.66
CA ASP A 125 0.26 -5.12 -8.07
C ASP A 125 -0.18 -3.88 -7.25
N LEU A 126 0.23 -3.80 -5.98
CA LEU A 126 0.00 -2.62 -5.14
C LEU A 126 0.86 -1.43 -5.60
N PHE A 127 2.08 -1.71 -6.02
CA PHE A 127 2.98 -0.70 -6.59
C PHE A 127 2.46 -0.17 -7.93
N ASP A 128 2.12 -1.06 -8.87
CA ASP A 128 1.60 -0.69 -10.18
C ASP A 128 0.26 0.05 -10.04
N LEU A 129 -0.58 -0.30 -9.07
CA LEU A 129 -1.78 0.45 -8.72
C LEU A 129 -1.45 1.88 -8.30
N ALA A 130 -0.45 2.07 -7.44
CA ALA A 130 -0.03 3.39 -6.98
C ALA A 130 0.50 4.26 -8.15
N VAL A 131 1.31 3.67 -9.04
CA VAL A 131 1.78 4.32 -10.27
C VAL A 131 0.60 4.71 -11.17
N LEU A 132 -0.32 3.77 -11.44
CA LEU A 132 -1.48 3.99 -12.30
C LEU A 132 -2.40 5.09 -11.76
N LEU A 133 -2.67 5.11 -10.45
CA LEU A 133 -3.52 6.13 -9.83
C LEU A 133 -2.86 7.52 -9.90
N THR A 134 -1.54 7.57 -9.76
CA THR A 134 -0.75 8.80 -9.90
C THR A 134 -0.85 9.35 -11.33
N GLU A 135 -0.67 8.51 -12.34
CA GLU A 135 -0.84 8.91 -13.75
C GLU A 135 -2.27 9.39 -14.02
N LYS A 136 -3.26 8.68 -13.47
CA LYS A 136 -4.68 9.02 -13.64
C LYS A 136 -5.05 10.35 -12.98
N ALA A 137 -4.37 10.73 -11.90
CA ALA A 137 -4.51 12.03 -11.26
C ALA A 137 -3.82 13.17 -12.04
N GLY A 138 -3.10 12.86 -13.13
CA GLY A 138 -2.39 13.84 -13.96
C GLY A 138 -1.00 14.20 -13.43
N ALA A 139 -0.52 13.52 -12.38
CA ALA A 139 0.83 13.68 -11.88
C ALA A 139 1.82 12.80 -12.64
N ILE A 140 3.09 13.21 -12.66
CA ILE A 140 4.16 12.36 -13.19
C ILE A 140 4.58 11.39 -12.07
N PRO A 141 4.37 10.06 -12.22
CA PRO A 141 4.90 9.11 -11.25
C PRO A 141 6.41 9.00 -11.40
N THR A 142 7.12 9.11 -10.29
CA THR A 142 8.52 8.73 -10.17
C THR A 142 8.58 7.56 -9.20
N SER A 143 9.38 6.53 -9.45
CA SER A 143 9.50 5.42 -8.49
C SER A 143 10.91 5.32 -7.94
N PHE A 144 11.00 5.14 -6.63
CA PHE A 144 12.26 4.91 -5.96
C PHE A 144 12.18 3.64 -5.11
N ASN A 145 13.24 2.84 -5.19
CA ASN A 145 13.45 1.75 -4.24
C ASN A 145 14.11 2.31 -2.97
N GLU A 146 13.40 3.21 -2.30
CA GLU A 146 13.82 3.83 -1.05
C GLU A 146 13.02 3.26 0.12
N LEU A 147 13.71 3.12 1.26
CA LEU A 147 13.15 2.60 2.49
C LEU A 147 12.51 3.74 3.28
N GLU A 148 11.19 3.85 3.23
CA GLU A 148 10.47 4.79 4.09
C GLU A 148 10.37 4.28 5.53
N PRO A 149 10.96 4.95 6.53
CA PRO A 149 11.07 4.40 7.88
C PRO A 149 9.74 3.98 8.52
N PHE A 150 8.67 4.76 8.30
CA PHE A 150 7.40 4.54 8.99
C PHE A 150 6.52 3.45 8.35
N THR A 151 6.79 3.05 7.10
CA THR A 151 6.08 1.96 6.40
C THR A 151 6.95 0.74 6.12
N ALA A 152 8.27 0.90 6.07
CA ALA A 152 9.23 -0.18 5.80
C ALA A 152 9.09 -1.39 6.73
N ILE A 153 8.77 -1.13 8.00
CA ILE A 153 8.62 -2.16 9.03
C ILE A 153 7.42 -3.09 8.77
N TYR A 154 6.46 -2.67 7.94
CA TYR A 154 5.23 -3.42 7.64
C TYR A 154 5.54 -4.74 6.93
N GLY A 155 6.61 -4.76 6.13
CA GLY A 155 7.09 -5.98 5.47
C GLY A 155 7.50 -7.10 6.44
N ARG A 156 7.91 -6.77 7.68
CA ARG A 156 8.22 -7.72 8.77
C ARG A 156 6.96 -8.43 9.28
N TYR A 157 5.85 -7.71 9.32
CA TYR A 157 4.54 -8.22 9.75
C TYR A 157 3.73 -8.86 8.62
N GLY A 158 4.34 -9.03 7.44
CA GLY A 158 3.67 -9.60 6.27
C GLY A 158 2.67 -8.65 5.59
N ILE A 159 2.71 -7.36 5.92
CA ILE A 159 1.83 -6.34 5.37
C ILE A 159 2.51 -5.73 4.14
N ASN A 160 1.83 -5.79 2.99
CA ASN A 160 2.29 -5.14 1.78
C ASN A 160 2.01 -3.64 1.84
N ALA A 161 3.03 -2.81 1.60
CA ALA A 161 2.94 -1.37 1.76
C ALA A 161 3.65 -0.62 0.65
N VAL A 162 3.05 0.47 0.18
CA VAL A 162 3.65 1.42 -0.76
C VAL A 162 3.45 2.82 -0.21
N THR A 163 4.47 3.68 -0.30
CA THR A 163 4.39 5.06 0.18
C THR A 163 4.32 6.02 -0.99
N LEU A 164 3.38 6.96 -0.93
CA LEU A 164 3.28 8.07 -1.85
C LEU A 164 3.93 9.28 -1.18
N ARG A 165 5.01 9.78 -1.79
CA ARG A 165 5.66 11.02 -1.37
C ARG A 165 5.42 12.10 -2.41
N ALA A 166 4.96 13.26 -1.97
CA ALA A 166 4.71 14.41 -2.83
C ALA A 166 5.45 15.62 -2.27
N ASN A 167 6.45 16.10 -3.01
CA ASN A 167 7.27 17.24 -2.61
C ASN A 167 6.88 18.50 -3.38
N LYS A 168 6.86 19.65 -2.69
CA LYS A 168 6.51 20.94 -3.28
C LYS A 168 7.41 21.22 -4.47
N LYS A 169 6.79 21.42 -5.63
CA LYS A 169 7.49 21.90 -6.82
C LYS A 169 7.19 23.38 -7.02
N LEU A 170 8.23 24.19 -7.19
CA LEU A 170 8.07 25.64 -7.28
C LEU A 170 7.53 26.09 -8.65
N SER A 171 7.85 25.35 -9.72
CA SER A 171 7.39 25.62 -11.08
C SER A 171 7.43 24.36 -11.95
N GLY A 172 6.37 24.16 -12.74
CA GLY A 172 6.26 23.13 -13.76
C GLY A 172 5.01 23.36 -14.62
N PRO A 173 4.93 22.82 -15.84
CA PRO A 173 3.74 22.95 -16.69
C PRO A 173 2.55 22.15 -16.16
N ILE A 174 2.81 21.14 -15.32
CA ILE A 174 1.84 20.27 -14.70
C ILE A 174 1.89 20.56 -13.20
N SER A 175 0.74 20.89 -12.63
CA SER A 175 0.53 21.10 -11.21
C SER A 175 -0.68 20.28 -10.76
N ILE A 176 -0.48 19.44 -9.76
CA ILE A 176 -1.54 18.75 -9.03
C ILE A 176 -1.69 19.36 -7.64
N ASP A 177 -2.92 19.37 -7.15
CA ASP A 177 -3.25 19.90 -5.83
C ASP A 177 -3.42 18.78 -4.81
N LEU A 178 -3.54 19.15 -3.53
CA LEU A 178 -3.86 18.21 -2.44
C LEU A 178 -5.13 17.38 -2.71
N SER A 179 -6.13 17.94 -3.40
CA SER A 179 -7.34 17.20 -3.76
C SER A 179 -7.07 16.03 -4.69
N ASP A 180 -6.06 16.13 -5.55
CA ASP A 180 -5.71 15.04 -6.45
C ASP A 180 -4.99 13.92 -5.70
N ILE A 181 -4.17 14.26 -4.70
CA ILE A 181 -3.60 13.28 -3.78
C ILE A 181 -4.70 12.53 -3.00
N VAL A 182 -5.74 13.22 -2.54
CA VAL A 182 -6.91 12.57 -1.91
C VAL A 182 -7.57 11.58 -2.86
N LYS A 183 -7.74 11.92 -4.16
CA LYS A 183 -8.30 10.99 -5.16
C LYS A 183 -7.41 9.76 -5.39
N ILE A 184 -6.08 9.92 -5.36
CA ILE A 184 -5.14 8.81 -5.44
C ILE A 184 -5.34 7.87 -4.25
N ILE A 185 -5.36 8.43 -3.02
CA ILE A 185 -5.57 7.64 -1.79
C ILE A 185 -6.95 6.98 -1.79
N GLU A 186 -8.03 7.68 -2.14
CA GLU A 186 -9.37 7.10 -2.26
C GLU A 186 -9.36 5.92 -3.25
N GLY A 187 -8.79 6.11 -4.44
CA GLY A 187 -8.67 5.07 -5.45
C GLY A 187 -7.89 3.85 -4.95
N GLY A 188 -6.79 4.07 -4.21
CA GLY A 188 -5.97 3.02 -3.62
C GLY A 188 -6.72 2.23 -2.55
N MET A 189 -7.32 2.95 -1.59
CA MET A 189 -8.10 2.37 -0.51
C MET A 189 -9.34 1.63 -1.03
N ARG A 190 -10.02 2.16 -2.05
CA ARG A 190 -11.16 1.48 -2.71
C ARG A 190 -10.74 0.23 -3.47
N SER A 191 -9.56 0.23 -4.08
CA SER A 191 -9.03 -0.95 -4.76
C SER A 191 -8.70 -2.06 -3.77
N LEU A 192 -8.07 -1.74 -2.63
CA LEU A 192 -7.86 -2.68 -1.53
C LEU A 192 -9.19 -3.13 -0.90
N ASN A 193 -10.18 -2.25 -0.79
CA ASN A 193 -11.51 -2.58 -0.28
C ASN A 193 -12.26 -3.55 -1.19
N ASN A 194 -12.03 -3.52 -2.51
CA ASN A 194 -12.68 -4.42 -3.47
C ASN A 194 -11.93 -5.73 -3.67
N LEU A 195 -10.77 -5.90 -3.06
CA LEU A 195 -10.00 -7.14 -3.19
C LEU A 195 -10.78 -8.29 -2.52
N LEU A 196 -11.04 -9.38 -3.23
CA LEU A 196 -11.81 -10.51 -2.70
C LEU A 196 -10.96 -11.45 -1.84
N GLU A 197 -9.66 -11.56 -2.14
CA GLU A 197 -8.72 -12.42 -1.45
C GLU A 197 -7.48 -11.62 -1.04
N LYS A 198 -6.88 -11.91 0.12
CA LYS A 198 -5.57 -11.36 0.49
C LYS A 198 -4.59 -11.55 -0.66
N PHE A 199 -3.68 -10.59 -0.88
CA PHE A 199 -2.66 -10.67 -1.93
C PHE A 199 -2.03 -12.07 -2.01
N HIS A 200 -2.47 -12.86 -2.97
CA HIS A 200 -1.90 -14.17 -3.24
C HIS A 200 -0.53 -13.96 -3.88
N HIS A 201 0.44 -14.81 -3.52
CA HIS A 201 1.84 -14.70 -3.92
C HIS A 201 1.98 -14.15 -5.34
N SER A 202 2.58 -12.96 -5.44
CA SER A 202 3.00 -12.34 -6.69
C SER A 202 3.75 -13.40 -7.52
N TYR A 203 3.24 -13.70 -8.71
CA TYR A 203 3.69 -14.81 -9.53
C TYR A 203 5.22 -14.76 -9.71
N LEU A 204 5.87 -15.92 -9.64
CA LEU A 204 7.32 -16.17 -9.51
C LEU A 204 8.27 -15.39 -10.45
N LEU A 205 7.79 -14.68 -11.47
CA LEU A 205 8.62 -13.93 -12.41
C LEU A 205 7.91 -12.66 -12.91
N TYR A 206 8.51 -11.48 -12.67
CA TYR A 206 8.11 -10.21 -13.27
C TYR A 206 9.15 -9.77 -14.29
N LEU A 207 8.69 -9.32 -15.46
CA LEU A 207 9.55 -8.70 -16.46
C LEU A 207 9.52 -7.18 -16.25
N ILE A 208 10.71 -6.59 -16.16
CA ILE A 208 10.88 -5.13 -16.19
C ILE A 208 10.82 -4.72 -17.65
N ILE A 209 9.68 -4.16 -18.07
CA ILE A 209 9.50 -3.65 -19.45
C ILE A 209 9.86 -2.17 -19.51
N HIS A 210 9.68 -1.45 -18.40
CA HIS A 210 10.04 -0.05 -18.22
C HIS A 210 10.55 0.16 -16.79
N PRO A 211 11.41 1.15 -16.49
CA PRO A 211 11.88 1.45 -15.12
C PRO A 211 10.78 1.64 -14.06
N HIS A 212 9.53 1.85 -14.48
CA HIS A 212 8.37 2.07 -13.61
C HIS A 212 7.17 1.18 -13.95
N ARG A 213 7.36 0.17 -14.82
CA ARG A 213 6.29 -0.73 -15.24
C ARG A 213 6.75 -2.17 -15.19
N PHE A 214 6.17 -2.90 -14.25
CA PHE A 214 6.43 -4.30 -14.06
C PHE A 214 5.24 -5.08 -14.62
N VAL A 215 5.51 -6.16 -15.34
CA VAL A 215 4.46 -7.01 -15.89
C VAL A 215 4.74 -8.44 -15.48
N PRO A 216 3.78 -9.15 -14.88
CA PRO A 216 3.97 -10.55 -14.54
C PRO A 216 4.22 -11.35 -15.82
N ALA A 217 5.26 -12.20 -15.81
CA ALA A 217 5.62 -13.02 -16.96
C ALA A 217 4.50 -14.00 -17.36
N ALA A 218 3.58 -14.29 -16.43
CA ALA A 218 2.37 -15.06 -16.68
C ALA A 218 1.50 -14.47 -17.80
N LEU A 219 1.50 -13.16 -18.02
CA LEU A 219 0.79 -12.52 -19.13
C LEU A 219 1.28 -13.00 -20.50
N TYR A 220 2.54 -13.45 -20.58
CA TYR A 220 3.14 -13.99 -21.80
C TYR A 220 2.99 -15.52 -21.95
N MET A 221 2.53 -16.23 -20.92
CA MET A 221 2.31 -17.68 -20.99
C MET A 221 1.33 -18.11 -22.10
N PRO A 222 0.23 -17.38 -22.39
CA PRO A 222 -0.65 -17.73 -23.50
C PRO A 222 0.04 -17.66 -24.88
N LEU A 223 0.89 -16.65 -25.11
CA LEU A 223 1.68 -16.56 -26.34
C LEU A 223 2.72 -17.69 -26.41
N PHE A 224 3.40 -17.97 -25.30
CA PHE A 224 4.37 -19.06 -25.23
C PHE A 224 3.67 -20.41 -25.48
N GLY A 225 2.48 -20.60 -24.92
CA GLY A 225 1.61 -21.73 -25.18
C GLY A 225 1.23 -21.87 -26.66
N LEU A 226 0.86 -20.77 -27.33
CA LEU A 226 0.57 -20.77 -28.77
C LEU A 226 1.78 -21.12 -29.63
N ILE A 227 2.98 -20.67 -29.26
CA ILE A 227 4.23 -20.96 -29.98
C ILE A 227 4.66 -22.42 -29.78
N VAL A 228 4.48 -22.96 -28.57
CA VAL A 228 4.92 -24.32 -28.21
C VAL A 228 3.90 -25.40 -28.56
N ALA A 229 2.60 -25.08 -28.54
CA ALA A 229 1.51 -26.00 -28.90
C ALA A 229 1.71 -26.77 -30.23
N PRO A 230 2.14 -26.14 -31.36
CA PRO A 230 2.34 -26.85 -32.61
C PRO A 230 3.48 -27.88 -32.58
N MET A 231 4.41 -27.82 -31.63
CA MET A 231 5.45 -28.84 -31.46
C MET A 231 4.91 -30.17 -30.90
N PHE A 232 3.75 -30.15 -30.24
CA PHE A 232 3.12 -31.35 -29.65
C PHE A 232 2.07 -32.00 -30.56
N LEU A 233 1.64 -31.33 -31.62
CA LEU A 233 0.69 -31.87 -32.61
C LEU A 233 1.22 -33.09 -33.41
N PRO A 234 2.49 -33.13 -33.86
CA PRO A 234 3.02 -34.29 -34.60
C PRO A 234 3.00 -35.58 -33.79
N SER A 235 3.19 -35.51 -32.47
CA SER A 235 3.19 -36.67 -31.57
C SER A 235 1.81 -37.32 -31.42
N CYS A 236 0.72 -36.57 -31.61
CA CYS A 236 -0.63 -37.12 -31.58
C CYS A 236 -1.02 -37.76 -32.92
N ILE A 237 -0.51 -37.24 -34.05
CA ILE A 237 -0.85 -37.73 -35.39
C ILE A 237 -0.14 -39.07 -35.69
N ILE A 238 1.04 -39.31 -35.12
CA ILE A 238 1.82 -40.54 -35.35
C ILE A 238 1.25 -41.76 -34.59
N LYS A 239 0.40 -41.57 -33.57
CA LYS A 239 -0.27 -42.66 -32.83
C LYS A 239 -1.61 -43.13 -33.44
N LEU A 240 -2.07 -42.52 -34.53
CA LEU A 240 -3.33 -42.81 -35.20
C LEU A 240 -3.16 -43.58 -36.52
N LYS A 241 -1.99 -44.20 -36.73
CA LYS A 241 -1.67 -45.04 -37.89
C LYS A 241 -1.13 -46.38 -37.40
#